data_AF-A0A7J7KA70-F1
#
_entry.id   AF-A0A7J7KA70-F1
#
_cell.length_a   1.000
_cell.length_b   1.000
_cell.length_c   1.000
_cell.angle_alpha   90.00
_cell.angle_beta   90.00
_cell.angle_gamma   90.00
#
_symmetry.space_group_name_H-M   'P 1'
#
loop_
_entity.id
_entity.type
_entity.pdbx_description
1 polymer ?
#
loop_
_entity_poly.entity_id
_entity_poly.type
_entity_poly.pdbx_seq_one_letter_code
_entity_poly.pdbx_strand_id
1 'polypeptide(L)'
;MVLIQGGELLFDDTDLTLNAENILIVNGGKLTVGTEEKPFEHQATIMMHGQLRAPELPIYGAKCLAVREGELNLHDKSLPERTDSFTWYYK
;
A
#
# COMPACT_ATOMS: atom_id res chain seq x y z
N MET A 1 7.52 9.37 5.20
CA MET A 1 6.22 8.79 5.62
C MET A 1 5.14 9.17 4.60
N VAL A 2 4.27 8.23 4.24
CA VAL A 2 3.08 8.42 3.38
C VAL A 2 1.85 8.09 4.22
N LEU A 3 0.89 9.00 4.28
CA LEU A 3 -0.38 8.82 4.96
C LEU A 3 -1.51 9.04 3.95
N ILE A 4 -2.34 8.02 3.77
CA ILE A 4 -3.51 8.06 2.88
C ILE A 4 -4.74 8.06 3.79
N GLN A 5 -5.43 9.20 3.85
CA GLN A 5 -6.59 9.39 4.72
C GLN A 5 -7.82 9.79 3.90
N GLY A 6 -8.80 8.89 3.79
CA GLY A 6 -10.09 9.15 3.12
C GLY A 6 -10.03 9.42 1.60
N GLY A 7 -8.85 9.32 0.99
CA GLY A 7 -8.63 9.48 -0.45
C GLY A 7 -7.96 8.26 -1.06
N GLU A 8 -7.74 8.29 -2.37
CA GLU A 8 -7.13 7.19 -3.12
C GLU A 8 -5.79 7.60 -3.73
N LEU A 9 -4.78 6.76 -3.55
CA LEU A 9 -3.49 6.84 -4.23
C LEU A 9 -3.49 5.78 -5.33
N LEU A 10 -3.64 6.23 -6.58
CA LEU A 10 -3.61 5.39 -7.77
C LEU A 10 -2.23 5.42 -8.40
N PHE A 11 -1.68 4.25 -8.73
CA PHE A 11 -0.47 4.15 -9.54
C PHE A 11 -0.80 4.43 -11.00
N ASP A 12 -0.01 5.31 -11.62
CA ASP A 12 -0.11 5.61 -13.05
C ASP A 12 0.37 4.41 -13.87
N ASP A 13 -0.09 4.30 -15.11
CA ASP A 13 0.18 3.19 -16.04
C ASP A 13 1.59 3.31 -16.64
N THR A 14 2.60 3.38 -15.77
CA THR A 14 4.02 3.50 -16.09
C THR A 14 4.87 2.79 -15.03
N ASP A 15 6.13 2.47 -15.35
CA ASP A 15 7.05 1.88 -14.38
C ASP A 15 7.38 2.88 -13.27
N LEU A 16 6.89 2.62 -12.06
CA LEU A 16 6.97 3.55 -10.94
C LEU A 16 7.45 2.87 -9.67
N THR A 17 8.32 3.59 -8.95
CA THR A 17 8.78 3.18 -7.63
C THR A 17 8.27 4.15 -6.57
N LEU A 18 7.33 3.69 -5.74
CA LEU A 18 6.93 4.40 -4.54
C LEU A 18 7.97 4.17 -3.44
N ASN A 19 8.74 5.22 -3.14
CA ASN A 19 9.74 5.19 -2.09
C ASN A 19 9.15 5.76 -0.79
N ALA A 20 9.09 4.95 0.27
CA ALA A 20 8.56 5.39 1.55
C ALA A 20 9.25 4.69 2.71
N GLU A 21 9.34 5.35 3.86
CA GLU A 21 9.78 4.69 5.10
C GLU A 21 8.63 3.96 5.79
N ASN A 22 7.46 4.60 5.78
CA ASN A 22 6.23 4.12 6.38
C ASN A 22 5.06 4.54 5.48
N ILE A 23 4.12 3.64 5.24
CA ILE A 23 2.88 3.88 4.51
C ILE A 23 1.73 3.49 5.43
N LEU A 24 0.84 4.43 5.74
CA LEU A 24 -0.35 4.20 6.53
C LEU A 24 -1.59 4.55 5.70
N ILE A 25 -2.52 3.60 5.59
CA ILE A 25 -3.80 3.79 4.92
C ILE A 25 -4.88 3.77 6.00
N VAL A 26 -5.56 4.90 6.19
CA VAL A 26 -6.51 5.10 7.29
C VAL A 26 -7.81 5.80 6.88
N ASN A 27 -8.87 5.65 7.66
CA ASN A 27 -10.14 6.37 7.54
C ASN A 27 -10.71 6.39 6.10
N GLY A 28 -10.84 5.22 5.48
CA GLY A 28 -11.33 5.06 4.10
C GLY A 28 -10.28 5.36 3.03
N GLY A 29 -9.01 5.49 3.40
CA GLY A 29 -7.92 5.63 2.44
C GLY A 29 -7.77 4.40 1.55
N LYS A 30 -7.31 4.59 0.32
CA LYS A 30 -7.09 3.52 -0.66
C LYS A 30 -5.75 3.65 -1.34
N LEU A 31 -5.03 2.54 -1.51
CA LEU A 31 -3.87 2.47 -2.41
C LEU A 31 -4.16 1.42 -3.47
N THR A 32 -4.20 1.85 -4.74
CA THR A 32 -4.65 1.03 -5.86
C THR A 32 -3.56 0.98 -6.93
N VAL A 33 -3.20 -0.23 -7.34
CA VAL A 33 -2.28 -0.51 -8.45
C VAL A 33 -3.03 -1.33 -9.47
N GLY A 34 -3.29 -0.75 -10.65
CA GLY A 34 -4.14 -1.37 -11.66
C GLY A 34 -5.60 -1.53 -11.21
N THR A 35 -6.42 -2.12 -12.07
CA THR A 35 -7.83 -2.46 -11.77
C THR A 35 -8.14 -3.85 -12.30
N GLU A 36 -9.24 -4.47 -11.85
CA GLU A 36 -9.70 -5.76 -12.39
C GLU A 36 -9.93 -5.71 -13.92
N GLU A 37 -10.48 -4.61 -14.43
CA GLU A 37 -10.75 -4.44 -15.87
C GLU A 37 -9.48 -4.13 -16.68
N LYS A 38 -8.47 -3.55 -16.03
CA LYS A 38 -7.20 -3.14 -16.63
C LYS A 38 -6.07 -3.53 -15.68
N PRO A 39 -5.60 -4.78 -15.75
CA PRO A 39 -4.50 -5.22 -14.91
C PRO A 39 -3.26 -4.39 -15.23
N PHE A 40 -2.45 -4.10 -14.20
CA PHE A 40 -1.25 -3.29 -14.35
C PHE A 40 -0.25 -4.01 -15.26
N GLU A 41 0.13 -3.39 -16.38
CA GLU A 41 1.07 -3.99 -17.34
C GLU A 41 2.53 -3.58 -17.10
N HIS A 42 2.74 -2.61 -16.21
CA HIS A 42 4.02 -2.03 -15.85
C HIS A 42 4.54 -2.56 -14.51
N GLN A 43 5.76 -2.20 -14.14
CA GLN A 43 6.33 -2.55 -12.84
C GLN A 43 6.01 -1.49 -11.78
N ALA A 44 5.11 -1.81 -10.86
CA ALA A 44 4.87 -1.02 -9.65
C ALA A 44 5.73 -1.57 -8.51
N THR A 45 6.71 -0.78 -8.06
CA THR A 45 7.58 -1.15 -6.95
C THR A 45 7.28 -0.31 -5.72
N ILE A 46 6.90 -0.95 -4.61
CA ILE A 46 6.84 -0.27 -3.30
C ILE A 46 8.16 -0.51 -2.58
N MET A 47 9.06 0.47 -2.66
CA MET A 47 10.38 0.42 -2.02
C MET A 47 10.31 1.03 -0.64
N MET A 48 10.35 0.14 0.36
CA MET A 48 10.32 0.55 1.76
C MET A 48 11.76 0.81 2.25
N HIS A 49 12.05 2.03 2.69
CA HIS A 49 13.33 2.41 3.31
C HIS A 49 13.24 2.27 4.82
N GLY A 50 14.31 1.83 5.47
CA GLY A 50 14.35 1.72 6.93
C GLY A 50 15.72 2.12 7.45
N GLN A 51 15.76 2.82 8.57
CA GLN A 51 16.98 3.23 9.23
C GLN A 51 17.06 2.60 10.62
N LEU A 52 18.25 2.15 11.04
CA LEU A 52 18.47 1.47 12.33
C LEU A 52 18.01 2.31 13.54
N ARG A 53 18.03 3.64 13.40
CA ARG A 53 17.62 4.61 14.43
C ARG A 53 16.37 5.39 14.03
N ALA A 54 15.59 4.87 13.08
CA ALA A 54 14.32 5.50 12.73
C ALA A 54 13.39 5.49 13.95
N PRO A 55 12.67 6.60 14.21
CA PRO A 55 11.65 6.62 15.25
C PRO A 55 10.55 5.62 14.91
N GLU A 56 10.18 4.78 15.88
CA GLU A 56 9.11 3.81 15.72
C GLU A 56 7.76 4.51 15.80
N LEU A 57 6.88 4.20 14.84
CA LEU A 57 5.48 4.53 14.96
C LEU A 57 4.85 3.62 16.02
N PRO A 58 4.15 4.18 17.03
CA PRO A 58 3.43 3.36 17.99
C PRO A 58 2.53 2.37 17.26
N ILE A 59 2.54 1.10 17.67
CA ILE A 59 1.79 -0.02 17.07
C ILE A 59 2.38 -0.55 15.75
N TYR A 60 3.01 0.29 14.92
CA TYR A 60 3.43 -0.10 13.58
C TYR A 60 4.94 -0.32 13.41
N GLY A 61 5.77 0.15 14.34
CA GLY A 61 7.23 0.00 14.31
C GLY A 61 7.93 1.03 13.42
N ALA A 62 9.22 0.80 13.14
CA ALA A 62 10.08 1.75 12.42
C ALA A 62 9.89 1.76 10.89
N LYS A 63 9.37 0.66 10.32
CA LYS A 63 9.20 0.47 8.87
C LYS A 63 7.96 -0.39 8.61
N CYS A 64 6.88 0.22 8.15
CA CYS A 64 5.60 -0.47 7.95
C CYS A 64 4.83 -0.02 6.70
N LEU A 65 4.14 -0.97 6.08
CA LEU A 65 2.98 -0.71 5.23
C LEU A 65 1.77 -1.25 6.00
N ALA A 66 0.90 -0.37 6.47
CA ALA A 66 -0.24 -0.74 7.29
C ALA A 66 -1.55 -0.17 6.75
N VAL A 67 -2.59 -0.99 6.80
CA VAL A 67 -3.95 -0.64 6.39
C VAL A 67 -4.85 -0.76 7.61
N ARG A 68 -5.51 0.33 7.99
CA ARG A 68 -6.45 0.39 9.11
C ARG A 68 -7.70 1.14 8.68
N GLU A 69 -8.81 0.42 8.51
CA GLU A 69 -10.05 1.00 7.98
C GLU A 69 -9.84 1.60 6.58
N GLY A 70 -9.07 0.93 5.72
CA GLY A 70 -8.79 1.34 4.34
C GLY A 70 -8.63 0.14 3.42
N GLU A 71 -8.25 0.39 2.17
CA GLU A 71 -8.10 -0.65 1.14
C GLU A 71 -6.70 -0.60 0.50
N LEU A 72 -6.15 -1.78 0.22
CA LEU A 72 -4.93 -1.96 -0.57
C LEU A 72 -5.26 -2.91 -1.71
N ASN A 73 -5.39 -2.36 -2.92
CA ASN A 73 -5.80 -3.07 -4.12
C ASN A 73 -4.59 -3.22 -5.06
N LEU A 74 -4.17 -4.45 -5.31
CA LEU A 74 -3.01 -4.76 -6.15
C LEU A 74 -3.46 -5.71 -7.26
N HIS A 75 -3.65 -5.18 -8.47
CA HIS A 75 -4.09 -5.92 -9.64
C HIS A 75 -2.95 -6.01 -10.67
N ASP A 76 -2.28 -7.15 -10.71
CA ASP A 76 -1.24 -7.46 -11.69
C ASP A 76 -1.77 -8.47 -12.72
N LYS A 77 -1.28 -8.38 -13.96
CA LYS A 77 -1.60 -9.29 -15.07
C LYS A 77 -1.15 -10.73 -14.80
N SER A 78 -0.14 -10.91 -13.96
CA SER A 78 0.51 -12.21 -13.71
C SER A 78 -0.04 -13.00 -12.52
N LEU A 79 -0.83 -12.37 -11.65
CA LEU A 79 -1.41 -13.01 -10.47
C LEU A 79 -2.87 -13.40 -10.76
N PRO A 80 -3.26 -14.69 -10.70
CA PRO A 80 -4.67 -15.04 -10.66
C PRO A 80 -5.28 -14.37 -9.43
N GLU A 81 -6.37 -13.61 -9.63
CA GLU A 81 -7.09 -12.81 -8.62
C GLU A 81 -6.89 -13.34 -7.21
N ARG A 82 -5.97 -12.71 -6.47
CA ARG A 82 -5.84 -12.92 -5.05
C ARG A 82 -6.25 -11.64 -4.35
N THR A 83 -7.56 -11.45 -4.25
CA THR A 83 -8.18 -10.42 -3.41
C THR A 83 -7.93 -10.78 -1.95
N ASP A 84 -6.70 -10.56 -1.48
CA ASP A 84 -6.40 -10.69 -0.06
C ASP A 84 -6.93 -9.42 0.65
N SER A 85 -8.23 -9.42 0.97
CA SER A 85 -8.80 -8.43 1.88
C SER A 85 -8.23 -8.69 3.28
N PHE A 86 -7.13 -8.01 3.63
CA PHE A 86 -6.52 -8.11 4.95
C PHE A 86 -7.31 -7.29 5.97
N THR A 87 -8.40 -7.87 6.48
CA THR A 87 -9.15 -7.32 7.61
C THR A 87 -8.45 -7.72 8.91
N TRP A 88 -7.70 -6.81 9.53
CA TRP A 88 -7.21 -7.04 10.88
C TRP A 88 -8.37 -7.02 11.88
N TYR A 89 -8.63 -8.15 12.52
CA TYR A 89 -9.31 -8.21 13.80
C TYR A 89 -8.27 -8.00 14.90
N TYR A 90 -8.49 -7.03 15.79
CA TYR A 90 -7.87 -7.03 17.12
C TYR A 90 -8.95 -7.21 18.19
N LYS A 91 -8.64 -8.11 19.11
CA LYS A 91 -9.31 -8.38 20.38
C LYS A 91 -9.08 -7.24 21.37
#